data_AF-A0A526TRR6-F1
#
_entry.id   AF-A0A526TRR6-F1
#
_cell.length_a   1.000
_cell.length_b   1.000
_cell.length_c   1.000
_cell.angle_alpha   90.00
_cell.angle_beta   90.00
_cell.angle_gamma   90.00
#
_symmetry.space_group_name_H-M   'P 1'
#
loop_
_entity.id
_entity.type
_entity.pdbx_description
1 polymer ?
#
loop_
_entity_poly.entity_id
_entity_poly.type
_entity_poly.pdbx_seq_one_letter_code
_entity_poly.pdbx_strand_id
1 'polypeptide(L)'
;VLPLAHKGMIRQLPKWLADPLGPLSIPPAYLPRLLPWLIRFWRAGAPGKYEASLAAQAGMMKLAEAEWMGLLDRSGTRSMLREDGSLELYESEAEFQAGLPGWAARERFGIGFRHVEGEELAALQPGLSPRFIKGTFVPGWKTVADPKLLGKAVWAYAQSKG
;
A
#
# COMPACT_ATOMS: atom_id res chain seq x y z
N VAL A 1 -0.40 -4.50 -1.07
CA VAL A 1 -0.70 -5.94 -0.86
C VAL A 1 -0.07 -6.50 0.41
N LEU A 2 0.99 -5.91 0.98
CA LEU A 2 1.57 -6.44 2.22
C LEU A 2 0.63 -6.23 3.42
N PRO A 3 0.43 -7.26 4.27
CA PRO A 3 -0.40 -7.12 5.46
C PRO A 3 0.31 -6.25 6.49
N LEU A 4 -0.48 -5.41 7.17
CA LEU A 4 -0.01 -4.51 8.23
C LEU A 4 0.74 -5.28 9.32
N ALA A 5 0.32 -6.50 9.67
CA ALA A 5 1.00 -7.35 10.62
C ALA A 5 2.02 -8.27 9.92
N HIS A 6 3.31 -7.99 10.10
CA HIS A 6 4.39 -8.89 9.65
C HIS A 6 5.43 -9.08 10.76
N LYS A 7 6.12 -10.24 10.73
CA LYS A 7 7.01 -10.75 11.79
C LYS A 7 8.06 -9.73 12.31
N GLY A 8 8.50 -8.80 11.45
CA GLY A 8 9.46 -7.75 11.80
C GLY A 8 8.93 -6.74 12.82
N MET A 9 7.62 -6.45 12.79
CA MET A 9 6.96 -5.50 13.68
C MET A 9 6.96 -5.96 15.15
N ILE A 10 6.84 -7.26 15.39
CA ILE A 10 6.81 -7.84 16.76
C ILE A 10 8.16 -7.68 17.45
N ARG A 11 9.27 -7.73 16.69
CA ARG A 11 10.61 -7.53 17.27
C ARG A 11 10.83 -6.09 17.75
N GLN A 12 10.14 -5.13 17.14
CA GLN A 12 10.23 -3.71 17.53
C GLN A 12 9.23 -3.33 18.63
N LEU A 13 8.20 -4.14 18.86
CA LEU A 13 7.14 -3.90 19.83
C LEU A 13 7.64 -3.60 21.26
N PRO A 14 8.60 -4.35 21.84
CA PRO A 14 9.09 -4.06 23.19
C PRO A 14 9.78 -2.70 23.27
N LYS A 15 10.53 -2.33 22.23
CA LYS A 15 11.19 -1.02 22.12
C LYS A 15 10.17 0.10 21.99
N TRP A 16 9.13 -0.09 21.18
CA TRP A 16 8.08 0.92 20.98
C TRP A 16 7.22 1.12 22.23
N LEU A 17 6.89 0.05 22.96
CA LEU A 17 6.11 0.16 24.21
C LEU A 17 6.91 0.79 25.36
N ALA A 18 8.23 0.66 25.35
CA ALA A 18 9.11 1.28 26.33
C ALA A 18 9.42 2.76 26.01
N ASP A 19 9.21 3.19 24.76
CA ASP A 19 9.38 4.57 24.32
C ASP A 19 8.01 5.28 24.28
N PRO A 20 7.69 6.17 25.25
CA PRO A 20 6.41 6.87 25.25
C PRO A 20 6.20 7.78 24.03
N LEU A 21 7.28 8.11 23.29
CA LEU A 21 7.27 8.83 22.00
C LEU A 21 7.44 7.90 20.79
N GLY A 22 7.51 6.58 21.01
CA GLY A 22 7.60 5.59 19.96
C GLY A 22 6.32 5.53 19.10
N PRO A 23 6.38 4.92 17.90
CA PRO A 23 5.25 4.84 16.96
C PRO A 23 4.04 4.02 17.48
N LEU A 24 4.19 3.39 18.66
CA LEU A 24 3.12 2.68 19.37
C LEU A 24 3.30 2.90 20.88
N SER A 25 2.64 3.92 21.42
CA SER A 25 2.62 4.23 22.86
C SER A 25 1.30 3.74 23.46
N ILE A 26 1.37 2.77 24.39
CA ILE A 26 0.20 2.21 25.08
C ILE A 26 0.35 2.52 26.57
N PRO A 27 -0.58 3.28 27.19
CA PRO A 27 -0.54 3.51 28.62
C PRO A 27 -0.52 2.18 29.38
N PRO A 28 0.41 1.95 30.33
CA PRO A 28 0.52 0.67 31.04
C PRO A 28 -0.79 0.25 31.73
N ALA A 29 -1.57 1.22 32.23
CA ALA A 29 -2.88 0.98 32.83
C ALA A 29 -3.94 0.42 31.85
N TYR A 30 -3.80 0.68 30.55
CA TYR A 30 -4.72 0.18 29.52
C TYR A 30 -4.30 -1.19 28.97
N LEU A 31 -3.05 -1.59 29.18
CA LEU A 31 -2.49 -2.81 28.62
C LEU A 31 -3.28 -4.09 28.98
N PRO A 32 -3.74 -4.30 30.23
CA PRO A 32 -4.53 -5.50 30.57
C PRO A 32 -5.85 -5.60 29.80
N ARG A 33 -6.49 -4.45 29.51
CA ARG A 33 -7.75 -4.39 28.75
C ARG A 33 -7.52 -4.65 27.26
N LEU A 34 -6.37 -4.24 26.73
CA LEU A 34 -6.01 -4.40 25.33
C LEU A 34 -5.40 -5.78 25.02
N LEU A 35 -4.82 -6.45 26.02
CA LEU A 35 -4.09 -7.71 25.88
C LEU A 35 -4.89 -8.84 25.18
N PRO A 36 -6.18 -9.09 25.47
CA PRO A 36 -6.94 -10.13 24.77
C PRO A 36 -7.05 -9.87 23.27
N TRP A 37 -7.20 -8.60 22.87
CA TRP A 37 -7.24 -8.21 21.46
C TRP A 37 -5.86 -8.34 20.81
N LEU A 38 -4.78 -7.94 21.49
CA LEU A 38 -3.41 -8.13 20.99
C LEU A 38 -3.08 -9.59 20.73
N ILE A 39 -3.52 -10.50 21.61
CA ILE A 39 -3.34 -11.95 21.42
C ILE A 39 -4.09 -12.43 20.17
N ARG A 40 -5.33 -11.98 19.95
CA ARG A 40 -6.10 -12.32 18.76
C ARG A 40 -5.47 -11.77 17.49
N PHE A 41 -5.02 -10.51 17.53
CA PHE A 41 -4.32 -9.84 16.43
C PHE A 41 -3.03 -10.59 16.07
N TRP A 42 -2.24 -10.97 17.07
CA TRP A 42 -1.02 -11.76 16.88
C TRP A 42 -1.31 -13.14 16.25
N ARG A 43 -2.32 -13.86 16.75
CA ARG A 43 -2.75 -15.16 16.18
C ARG A 43 -3.28 -15.03 14.74
N ALA A 44 -3.85 -13.89 14.39
CA ALA A 44 -4.29 -13.63 13.01
C ALA A 44 -3.09 -13.45 12.06
N GLY A 45 -1.96 -12.92 12.56
CA GLY A 45 -0.70 -12.80 11.81
C GLY A 45 0.15 -14.07 11.74
N ALA A 46 -0.37 -15.23 12.18
CA ALA A 46 0.38 -16.48 12.16
C ALA A 46 0.78 -16.90 10.72
N PRO A 47 1.98 -17.48 10.51
CA PRO A 47 2.50 -17.79 9.18
C PRO A 47 1.56 -18.62 8.30
N GLY A 48 0.81 -19.56 8.89
CA GLY A 48 -0.15 -20.40 8.17
C GLY A 48 -1.35 -19.64 7.58
N LYS A 49 -1.60 -18.40 8.02
CA LYS A 49 -2.67 -17.53 7.50
C LYS A 49 -2.15 -16.40 6.62
N TYR A 50 -0.83 -16.23 6.53
CA TYR A 50 -0.21 -15.12 5.81
C TYR A 50 -0.51 -15.21 4.32
N GLU A 51 -0.20 -16.35 3.69
CA GLU A 51 -0.43 -16.54 2.24
C GLU A 51 -1.93 -16.51 1.88
N ALA A 52 -2.80 -17.10 2.72
CA ALA A 52 -4.23 -17.03 2.51
C ALA A 52 -4.77 -15.60 2.60
N SER A 53 -4.33 -14.81 3.59
CA SER A 53 -4.70 -13.40 3.74
C SER A 53 -4.19 -12.56 2.57
N LEU A 54 -2.96 -12.84 2.12
CA LEU A 54 -2.32 -12.14 1.01
C LEU A 54 -3.06 -12.40 -0.31
N ALA A 55 -3.42 -13.67 -0.56
CA ALA A 55 -4.22 -14.06 -1.73
C ALA A 55 -5.63 -13.45 -1.70
N ALA A 56 -6.29 -13.45 -0.54
CA ALA A 56 -7.60 -12.81 -0.38
C ALA A 56 -7.51 -11.30 -0.64
N GLN A 57 -6.49 -10.62 -0.09
CA GLN A 57 -6.28 -9.20 -0.32
C GLN A 57 -5.99 -8.89 -1.80
N ALA A 58 -5.13 -9.67 -2.46
CA ALA A 58 -4.86 -9.52 -3.87
C ALA A 58 -6.12 -9.72 -4.73
N GLY A 59 -6.93 -10.74 -4.41
CA GLY A 59 -8.21 -10.98 -5.06
C GLY A 59 -9.19 -9.82 -4.91
N MET A 60 -9.33 -9.28 -3.69
CA MET A 60 -10.17 -8.10 -3.44
C MET A 60 -9.68 -6.86 -4.19
N MET A 61 -8.37 -6.64 -4.28
CA MET A 61 -7.82 -5.50 -5.04
C MET A 61 -8.07 -5.64 -6.54
N LYS A 62 -7.92 -6.85 -7.10
CA LYS A 62 -8.22 -7.12 -8.51
C LYS A 62 -9.71 -6.91 -8.82
N LEU A 63 -10.60 -7.39 -7.96
CA LEU A 63 -12.03 -7.16 -8.10
C LEU A 63 -12.36 -5.67 -7.98
N ALA A 64 -11.83 -5.00 -6.96
CA ALA A 64 -12.06 -3.56 -6.75
C ALA A 64 -11.61 -2.75 -7.97
N GLU A 65 -10.46 -3.06 -8.55
CA GLU A 65 -9.99 -2.42 -9.78
C GLU A 65 -11.00 -2.61 -10.92
N ALA A 66 -11.42 -3.84 -11.21
CA ALA A 66 -12.39 -4.11 -12.29
C ALA A 66 -13.73 -3.39 -12.08
N GLU A 67 -14.26 -3.41 -10.85
CA GLU A 67 -15.52 -2.74 -10.51
C GLU A 67 -15.42 -1.22 -10.58
N TRP A 68 -14.28 -0.65 -10.14
CA TRP A 68 -14.02 0.78 -10.29
C TRP A 68 -13.96 1.19 -11.75
N MET A 69 -13.26 0.43 -12.59
CA MET A 69 -13.19 0.71 -14.03
C MET A 69 -14.58 0.72 -14.65
N GLY A 70 -15.38 -0.32 -14.39
CA GLY A 70 -16.76 -0.38 -14.88
C GLY A 70 -17.65 0.73 -14.33
N LEU A 71 -17.47 1.14 -13.06
CA LEU A 71 -18.20 2.27 -12.49
C LEU A 71 -17.83 3.58 -13.19
N LEU A 72 -16.53 3.86 -13.35
CA LEU A 72 -16.03 5.09 -13.98
C LEU A 72 -16.53 5.23 -15.43
N ASP A 73 -16.62 4.12 -16.16
CA ASP A 73 -17.16 4.11 -17.52
C ASP A 73 -18.67 4.43 -17.51
N ARG A 74 -19.45 3.80 -16.61
CA ARG A 74 -20.89 4.05 -16.50
C ARG A 74 -21.24 5.44 -15.99
N SER A 75 -20.43 6.01 -15.09
CA SER A 75 -20.63 7.36 -14.55
C SER A 75 -20.03 8.45 -15.45
N GLY A 76 -19.34 8.09 -16.54
CA GLY A 76 -18.69 9.07 -17.42
C GLY A 76 -17.52 9.81 -16.76
N THR A 77 -16.91 9.23 -15.72
CA THR A 77 -15.83 9.84 -14.93
C THR A 77 -14.45 9.24 -15.20
N ARG A 78 -14.32 8.42 -16.26
CA ARG A 78 -13.06 7.82 -16.69
C ARG A 78 -11.93 8.84 -16.88
N SER A 79 -12.26 10.04 -17.38
CA SER A 79 -11.33 11.15 -17.57
C SER A 79 -10.72 11.73 -16.29
N MET A 80 -11.28 11.40 -15.12
CA MET A 80 -10.77 11.85 -13.82
C MET A 80 -9.66 10.93 -13.29
N LEU A 81 -9.48 9.76 -13.90
CA LEU A 81 -8.43 8.82 -13.56
C LEU A 81 -7.12 9.21 -14.26
N ARG A 82 -6.01 9.07 -13.54
CA ARG A 82 -4.65 9.14 -14.05
C ARG A 82 -3.99 7.78 -13.97
N GLU A 83 -3.29 7.41 -15.03
CA GLU A 83 -2.64 6.11 -15.20
C GLU A 83 -1.15 6.30 -15.51
N ASP A 84 -0.56 7.32 -14.92
CA ASP A 84 0.86 7.68 -15.11
C ASP A 84 1.81 6.77 -14.32
N GLY A 85 1.25 5.77 -13.62
CA GLY A 85 1.98 4.87 -12.74
C GLY A 85 2.32 5.50 -11.37
N SER A 86 3.22 4.83 -10.65
CA SER A 86 3.81 5.34 -9.41
C SER A 86 5.28 4.98 -9.31
N LEU A 87 6.04 5.80 -8.59
CA LEU A 87 7.47 5.62 -8.39
C LEU A 87 7.74 5.61 -6.87
N GLU A 88 8.19 4.47 -6.36
CA GLU A 88 8.67 4.34 -4.98
C GLU A 88 10.18 4.62 -4.98
N LEU A 89 10.66 5.50 -4.11
CA LEU A 89 12.04 5.98 -4.10
C LEU A 89 12.81 5.47 -2.89
N TYR A 90 14.10 5.22 -3.06
CA TYR A 90 14.99 4.74 -2.00
C TYR A 90 16.22 5.64 -1.90
N GLU A 91 16.59 6.01 -0.68
CA GLU A 91 17.76 6.86 -0.39
C GLU A 91 19.02 6.02 -0.11
N SER A 92 18.88 4.71 0.08
CA SER A 92 20.01 3.81 0.35
C SER A 92 19.80 2.41 -0.20
N GLU A 93 20.91 1.69 -0.42
CA GLU A 93 20.87 0.30 -0.87
C GLU A 93 20.19 -0.59 0.17
N ALA A 94 20.43 -0.32 1.46
CA ALA A 94 19.82 -1.07 2.55
C ALA A 94 18.28 -0.95 2.53
N GLU A 95 17.76 0.25 2.26
CA GLU A 95 16.31 0.50 2.15
C GLU A 95 15.72 -0.25 0.94
N PHE A 96 16.38 -0.17 -0.22
CA PHE A 96 15.98 -0.90 -1.42
C PHE A 96 15.93 -2.42 -1.19
N GLN A 97 17.00 -2.98 -0.63
CA GLN A 97 17.11 -4.41 -0.32
C GLN A 97 16.04 -4.85 0.69
N ALA A 98 15.71 -4.02 1.67
CA ALA A 98 14.62 -4.30 2.62
C ALA A 98 13.23 -4.35 1.94
N GLY A 99 13.05 -3.63 0.83
CA GLY A 99 11.83 -3.62 0.02
C GLY A 99 11.66 -4.84 -0.89
N LEU A 100 12.75 -5.49 -1.33
CA LEU A 100 12.72 -6.57 -2.33
C LEU A 100 11.79 -7.74 -1.99
N PRO A 101 11.73 -8.27 -0.74
CA PRO A 101 10.76 -9.32 -0.41
C PRO A 101 9.31 -8.88 -0.64
N GLY A 102 9.04 -7.59 -0.44
CA GLY A 102 7.74 -6.98 -0.70
C GLY A 102 7.40 -6.89 -2.18
N TRP A 103 8.38 -6.62 -3.04
CA TRP A 103 8.23 -6.60 -4.49
C TRP A 103 8.08 -8.00 -5.07
N ALA A 104 8.88 -8.98 -4.61
CA ALA A 104 8.71 -10.38 -4.95
C ALA A 104 7.29 -10.88 -4.60
N ALA A 105 6.75 -10.49 -3.44
CA ALA A 105 5.38 -10.81 -3.09
C ALA A 105 4.35 -10.22 -4.07
N ARG A 106 4.54 -8.97 -4.51
CA ARG A 106 3.68 -8.29 -5.49
C ARG A 106 3.76 -8.95 -6.87
N GLU A 107 4.95 -9.37 -7.30
CA GLU A 107 5.18 -10.10 -8.55
C GLU A 107 4.38 -11.39 -8.62
N ARG A 108 4.33 -12.16 -7.51
CA ARG A 108 3.52 -13.39 -7.41
C ARG A 108 2.02 -13.17 -7.64
N PHE A 109 1.53 -11.93 -7.46
CA PHE A 109 0.15 -11.55 -7.75
C PHE A 109 -0.03 -10.82 -9.09
N GLY A 110 1.00 -10.85 -9.95
CA GLY A 110 0.96 -10.28 -11.29
C GLY A 110 1.04 -8.75 -11.32
N ILE A 111 1.50 -8.11 -10.24
CA ILE A 111 1.74 -6.67 -10.24
C ILE A 111 3.05 -6.42 -10.99
N GLY A 112 2.95 -5.82 -12.18
CA GLY A 112 4.11 -5.41 -12.96
C GLY A 112 4.83 -4.21 -12.34
N PHE A 113 6.15 -4.30 -12.23
CA PHE A 113 7.02 -3.21 -11.79
C PHE A 113 8.39 -3.33 -12.45
N ARG A 114 9.20 -2.27 -12.35
CA ARG A 114 10.61 -2.28 -12.74
C ARG A 114 11.44 -1.48 -11.74
N HIS A 115 12.57 -2.03 -11.33
CA HIS A 115 13.55 -1.29 -10.54
C HIS A 115 14.39 -0.43 -11.47
N VAL A 116 14.65 0.81 -11.07
CA VAL A 116 15.30 1.83 -11.89
C VAL A 116 16.33 2.59 -11.06
N GLU A 117 17.36 3.12 -11.72
CA GLU A 117 18.39 3.95 -11.10
C GLU A 117 19.00 4.90 -12.15
N GLY A 118 19.80 5.87 -11.69
CA GLY A 118 20.54 6.77 -12.57
C GLY A 118 19.67 7.51 -13.59
N GLU A 119 20.04 7.41 -14.87
CA GLU A 119 19.37 8.13 -15.97
C GLU A 119 17.92 7.70 -16.17
N GLU A 120 17.60 6.42 -15.97
CA GLU A 120 16.23 5.91 -16.14
C GLU A 120 15.29 6.48 -15.06
N LEU A 121 15.79 6.65 -13.84
CA LEU A 121 15.07 7.29 -12.74
C LEU A 121 14.86 8.79 -13.03
N ALA A 122 15.89 9.48 -13.53
CA ALA A 122 15.80 10.90 -13.90
C ALA A 122 14.87 11.15 -15.10
N ALA A 123 14.81 10.22 -16.05
CA ALA A 123 13.88 10.27 -17.18
C ALA A 123 12.43 10.10 -16.75
N LEU A 124 12.17 9.25 -15.74
CA LEU A 124 10.85 9.07 -15.15
C LEU A 124 10.38 10.30 -14.35
N GLN A 125 11.27 10.89 -13.55
CA GLN A 125 10.96 12.06 -12.75
C GLN A 125 12.08 13.11 -12.86
N PRO A 126 11.97 14.05 -13.81
CA PRO A 126 12.91 15.15 -13.94
C PRO A 126 12.93 16.03 -12.68
N GLY A 127 14.12 16.52 -12.32
CA GLY A 127 14.31 17.37 -11.13
C GLY A 127 14.35 16.62 -9.81
N LEU A 128 14.43 15.28 -9.84
CA LEU A 128 14.58 14.48 -8.62
C LEU A 128 15.93 14.76 -7.93
N SER A 129 15.91 14.80 -6.60
CA SER A 129 17.12 15.02 -5.80
C SER A 129 18.10 13.85 -5.97
N PRO A 130 19.42 14.10 -6.11
CA PRO A 130 20.44 13.05 -6.20
C PRO A 130 20.54 12.12 -4.99
N ARG A 131 19.84 12.45 -3.88
CA ARG A 131 19.77 11.59 -2.69
C ARG A 131 19.08 10.25 -2.96
N PHE A 132 18.18 10.20 -3.94
CA PHE A 132 17.46 9.00 -4.30
C PHE A 132 18.32 8.19 -5.28
N ILE A 133 18.85 7.08 -4.80
CA ILE A 133 19.80 6.27 -5.56
C ILE A 133 19.10 5.22 -6.42
N LYS A 134 17.88 4.82 -6.02
CA LYS A 134 17.06 3.79 -6.68
C LYS A 134 15.59 4.16 -6.62
N GLY A 135 14.82 3.58 -7.52
CA GLY A 135 13.37 3.56 -7.45
C GLY A 135 12.75 2.28 -7.97
N THR A 136 11.48 2.07 -7.67
CA THR A 136 10.65 1.04 -8.29
C THR A 136 9.43 1.68 -8.94
N PHE A 137 9.33 1.55 -10.26
CA PHE A 137 8.22 2.09 -11.04
C PHE A 137 7.12 1.04 -11.25
N VAL A 138 5.88 1.39 -10.97
CA VAL A 138 4.68 0.57 -11.14
C VAL A 138 3.79 1.20 -12.22
N PRO A 139 3.87 0.78 -13.48
CA PRO A 139 3.11 1.40 -14.57
C PRO A 139 1.60 1.24 -14.43
N GLY A 140 1.14 0.13 -13.85
CA GLY A 140 -0.29 -0.16 -13.69
C GLY A 140 -1.00 0.65 -12.60
N TRP A 141 -0.26 1.48 -11.85
CA TRP A 141 -0.81 2.25 -10.75
C TRP A 141 -1.75 3.36 -11.24
N LYS A 142 -2.88 3.50 -10.55
CA LYS A 142 -3.96 4.41 -10.91
C LYS A 142 -4.20 5.39 -9.78
N THR A 143 -4.37 6.67 -10.12
CA THR A 143 -4.70 7.73 -9.16
C THR A 143 -5.83 8.58 -9.70
N VAL A 144 -6.36 9.45 -8.85
CA VAL A 144 -7.39 10.43 -9.23
C VAL A 144 -6.85 11.80 -8.85
N ALA A 145 -7.02 12.78 -9.74
CA ALA A 145 -6.47 14.12 -9.52
C ALA A 145 -7.13 14.82 -8.32
N ASP A 146 -8.44 14.62 -8.15
CA ASP A 146 -9.21 15.17 -7.03
C ASP A 146 -10.23 14.13 -6.54
N PRO A 147 -10.00 13.51 -5.35
CA PRO A 147 -10.92 12.51 -4.80
C PRO A 147 -12.27 13.11 -4.39
N LYS A 148 -12.34 14.40 -4.04
CA LYS A 148 -13.60 15.08 -3.71
C LYS A 148 -14.46 15.25 -4.95
N LEU A 149 -13.88 15.69 -6.06
CA LEU A 149 -14.63 15.82 -7.32
C LEU A 149 -15.11 14.45 -7.81
N LEU A 150 -14.27 13.42 -7.76
CA LEU A 150 -14.68 12.08 -8.15
C LEU A 150 -15.83 11.57 -7.29
N GLY A 151 -15.74 11.73 -5.96
CA GLY A 151 -16.79 11.32 -5.04
C GLY A 151 -18.13 12.01 -5.33
N LYS A 152 -18.11 13.31 -5.63
CA LYS A 152 -19.32 14.06 -6.01
C LYS A 152 -19.91 13.57 -7.35
N ALA A 153 -19.08 13.28 -8.33
CA ALA A 153 -19.53 12.83 -9.64
C ALA A 153 -20.16 11.42 -9.56
N VAL A 154 -19.51 10.51 -8.83
CA VAL A 154 -20.06 9.16 -8.55
C VAL A 154 -21.37 9.25 -7.76
N TRP A 155 -21.46 10.16 -6.79
CA TRP A 155 -22.70 10.42 -6.05
C TRP A 155 -23.84 10.90 -6.98
N ALA A 156 -23.58 11.89 -7.84
CA ALA A 156 -24.57 12.38 -8.80
C ALA A 156 -25.04 11.26 -9.76
N TYR A 157 -24.12 10.41 -10.21
CA TYR A 157 -24.47 9.23 -10.99
C TYR A 157 -25.37 8.26 -10.19
N ALA A 158 -25.05 7.97 -8.93
CA ALA A 158 -25.88 7.12 -8.08
C ALA A 158 -27.30 7.69 -7.93
N GLN A 159 -27.45 9.00 -7.67
CA GLN A 159 -28.77 9.64 -7.59
C GLN A 159 -29.59 9.53 -8.88
N SER A 160 -28.94 9.49 -10.05
CA SER A 160 -29.61 9.31 -11.35
C SER A 160 -30.20 7.90 -11.53
N LYS A 161 -29.86 6.93 -10.67
CA LYS A 161 -30.30 5.53 -10.76
C LYS A 161 -31.39 5.16 -9.76
N GLY A 162 -31.85 6.11 -8.93
CA GLY A 162 -32.83 5.88 -7.86
C GLY A 162 -32.18 5.31 -6.60
#